data_AF-A0A971KRE4-F1
#
_entry.id   AF-A0A971KRE4-F1
#
_cell.length_a   1.000
_cell.length_b   1.000
_cell.length_c   1.000
_cell.angle_alpha   90.00
_cell.angle_beta   90.00
_cell.angle_gamma   90.00
#
_symmetry.space_group_name_H-M   'P 1'
#
loop_
_entity.id
_entity.type
_entity.pdbx_description
1 polymer ?
#
loop_
_entity_poly.entity_id
_entity_poly.type
_entity_poly.pdbx_seq_one_letter_code
_entity_poly.pdbx_strand_id
1 'polypeptide(L)'
;MKKLLLSVLIVLFVANLFTPARADSNAGLGAESPRDVVKIFMNVMAEVQGGNTSNIQKALNLLDLEKIPEAERSVLAPDIALGLFKVLNSFTFRIDSLPTDAKSKVLVLPIGKTQGIEIAVCRLITGKWQFDHDKTIKNIENYIEIIDKAAESKIEDTTIDSVFYSPRETMRLFFLAMNAEKNSRIGEAVATLDLSMFEKAVRFEIGKERAAMLKAVLDRYKYIELVELPNESQGAPVVILTHSAGRIVLEKVKN
;
A
#
# COMPACT_ATOMS: atom_id res chain seq x y z
N MET A 1 -13.58 7.59 -59.08
CA MET A 1 -12.70 6.45 -58.78
C MET A 1 -12.19 6.59 -57.35
N LYS A 2 -12.66 5.72 -56.45
CA LYS A 2 -12.30 5.67 -55.02
C LYS A 2 -10.91 5.06 -54.86
N LYS A 3 -10.03 5.66 -54.07
CA LYS A 3 -8.86 4.99 -53.50
C LYS A 3 -9.01 4.97 -51.97
N LEU A 4 -9.30 3.78 -51.46
CA LEU A 4 -9.21 3.42 -50.05
C LEU A 4 -7.76 3.64 -49.58
N LEU A 5 -7.58 4.37 -48.48
CA LEU A 5 -6.37 4.33 -47.68
C LEU A 5 -6.58 3.30 -46.56
N LEU A 6 -5.70 2.33 -46.58
CA LEU A 6 -5.70 1.08 -45.86
C LEU A 6 -5.37 1.33 -44.38
N SER A 7 -6.34 1.12 -43.50
CA SER A 7 -6.12 1.03 -42.05
C SER A 7 -5.31 -0.23 -41.75
N VAL A 8 -4.02 -0.07 -41.42
CA VAL A 8 -3.20 -1.19 -40.93
C VAL A 8 -3.30 -1.21 -39.40
N LEU A 9 -4.23 -2.04 -38.95
CA LEU A 9 -4.40 -2.49 -37.58
C LEU A 9 -3.28 -3.51 -37.28
N ILE A 10 -2.23 -3.11 -36.55
CA ILE A 10 -1.23 -4.06 -36.04
C ILE A 10 -1.79 -4.66 -34.75
N VAL A 11 -2.56 -5.73 -34.88
CA VAL A 11 -2.84 -6.67 -33.80
C VAL A 11 -1.63 -7.59 -33.68
N LEU A 12 -0.75 -7.31 -32.73
CA LEU A 12 0.32 -8.24 -32.36
C LEU A 12 -0.23 -9.23 -31.33
N PHE A 13 -0.80 -10.30 -31.87
CA PHE A 13 -1.15 -11.52 -31.15
C PHE A 13 0.15 -12.27 -30.85
N VAL A 14 0.71 -12.10 -29.66
CA VAL A 14 1.74 -13.00 -29.14
C VAL A 14 1.03 -14.01 -28.25
N ALA A 15 0.73 -15.17 -28.85
CA ALA A 15 0.34 -16.35 -28.11
C ALA A 15 1.57 -16.97 -27.42
N ASN A 16 1.37 -17.41 -26.18
CA ASN A 16 2.22 -18.32 -25.39
C ASN A 16 3.59 -17.83 -24.94
N LEU A 17 3.70 -17.48 -23.66
CA LEU A 17 4.26 -18.35 -22.61
C LEU A 17 4.41 -17.52 -21.32
N PHE A 18 3.30 -17.12 -20.72
CA PHE A 18 3.29 -16.77 -19.30
C PHE A 18 1.95 -17.23 -18.76
N THR A 19 1.93 -18.49 -18.30
CA THR A 19 1.15 -18.79 -17.11
C THR A 19 1.46 -17.68 -16.12
N PRO A 20 0.47 -16.92 -15.59
CA PRO A 20 0.74 -16.24 -14.34
C PRO A 20 1.25 -17.33 -13.41
N ALA A 21 2.34 -17.08 -12.69
CA ALA A 21 2.64 -17.87 -11.52
C ALA A 21 1.37 -17.80 -10.67
N ARG A 22 0.54 -18.83 -10.80
CA ARG A 22 -0.51 -19.17 -9.86
C ARG A 22 0.28 -19.25 -8.58
N ALA A 23 0.18 -18.21 -7.76
CA ALA A 23 0.74 -18.25 -6.42
C ALA A 23 0.23 -19.55 -5.84
N ASP A 24 1.15 -20.49 -5.69
CA ASP A 24 0.81 -21.83 -5.28
C ASP A 24 0.00 -21.72 -4.01
N SER A 25 -1.07 -22.49 -4.00
CA SER A 25 -1.87 -22.79 -2.84
C SER A 25 -0.96 -23.39 -1.76
N ASN A 26 -0.31 -22.54 -0.99
CA ASN A 26 0.27 -22.86 0.31
C ASN A 26 -0.56 -22.14 1.38
N ALA A 27 -1.72 -22.72 1.65
CA ALA A 27 -2.36 -22.57 2.94
C ALA A 27 -1.34 -23.02 4.03
N GLY A 28 -0.75 -22.08 4.77
CA GLY A 28 -0.07 -22.38 6.05
C GLY A 28 1.39 -21.93 6.26
N LEU A 29 2.04 -21.27 5.31
CA LEU A 29 3.43 -20.80 5.53
C LEU A 29 3.43 -19.45 6.25
N GLY A 30 3.94 -19.42 7.48
CA GLY A 30 4.16 -18.17 8.22
C GLY A 30 5.30 -17.36 7.60
N ALA A 31 5.47 -16.12 8.05
CA ALA A 31 6.58 -15.29 7.59
C ALA A 31 7.94 -15.90 8.01
N GLU A 32 8.83 -16.06 7.03
CA GLU A 32 10.15 -16.66 7.22
C GLU A 32 11.20 -15.65 7.68
N SER A 33 10.91 -14.36 7.50
CA SER A 33 11.78 -13.26 7.89
C SER A 33 11.02 -12.05 8.45
N PRO A 34 11.73 -11.13 9.16
CA PRO A 34 11.17 -9.84 9.56
C PRO A 34 10.57 -9.04 8.41
N ARG A 35 11.25 -9.07 7.25
CA ARG A 35 10.77 -8.41 6.02
C ARG A 35 9.41 -9.00 5.60
N ASP A 36 9.28 -10.32 5.61
CA ASP A 36 8.04 -10.98 5.19
C ASP A 36 6.88 -10.67 6.13
N VAL A 37 7.13 -10.60 7.45
CA VAL A 37 6.09 -10.19 8.42
C VAL A 37 5.53 -8.83 8.05
N VAL A 38 6.39 -7.82 7.91
CA VAL A 38 5.96 -6.45 7.64
C VAL A 38 5.32 -6.37 6.26
N LYS A 39 5.91 -7.00 5.25
CA LYS A 39 5.39 -7.00 3.88
C LYS A 39 4.00 -7.62 3.78
N ILE A 40 3.81 -8.82 4.32
CA ILE A 40 2.52 -9.52 4.25
C ILE A 40 1.48 -8.74 5.04
N PHE A 41 1.83 -8.27 6.25
CA PHE A 41 0.92 -7.52 7.09
C PHE A 41 0.46 -6.22 6.42
N MET A 42 1.38 -5.38 5.93
CA MET A 42 1.04 -4.11 5.29
C MET A 42 0.16 -4.31 4.05
N ASN A 43 0.45 -5.33 3.24
CA ASN A 43 -0.35 -5.64 2.05
C ASN A 43 -1.77 -6.10 2.40
N VAL A 44 -1.91 -7.06 3.32
CA VAL A 44 -3.22 -7.57 3.74
C VAL A 44 -4.04 -6.46 4.41
N MET A 45 -3.44 -5.66 5.28
CA MET A 45 -4.17 -4.59 5.97
C MET A 45 -4.55 -3.43 5.04
N ALA A 46 -3.77 -3.17 3.99
CA ALA A 46 -4.18 -2.24 2.93
C ALA A 46 -5.40 -2.75 2.13
N GLU A 47 -5.50 -4.06 1.86
CA GLU A 47 -6.71 -4.67 1.27
C GLU A 47 -7.92 -4.52 2.19
N VAL A 48 -7.74 -4.79 3.49
CA VAL A 48 -8.77 -4.64 4.52
C VAL A 48 -9.28 -3.20 4.61
N GLN A 49 -8.37 -2.21 4.60
CA GLN A 49 -8.74 -0.79 4.55
C GLN A 49 -9.50 -0.44 3.26
N GLY A 50 -9.20 -1.13 2.16
CA GLY A 50 -9.92 -1.03 0.89
C GLY A 50 -11.31 -1.70 0.87
N GLY A 51 -11.71 -2.35 1.97
CA GLY A 51 -12.99 -3.05 2.11
C GLY A 51 -12.92 -4.56 1.83
N ASN A 52 -11.75 -5.09 1.42
CA ASN A 52 -11.58 -6.52 1.20
C ASN A 52 -11.03 -7.21 2.46
N THR A 53 -11.91 -7.87 3.20
CA THR A 53 -11.57 -8.53 4.47
C THR A 53 -11.26 -10.03 4.32
N SER A 54 -11.31 -10.59 3.11
CA SER A 54 -11.20 -12.04 2.88
C SER A 54 -9.87 -12.63 3.37
N ASN A 55 -8.82 -11.82 3.45
CA ASN A 55 -7.48 -12.23 3.85
C ASN A 55 -7.10 -11.83 5.28
N ILE A 56 -7.99 -11.22 6.08
CA ILE A 56 -7.63 -10.64 7.39
C ILE A 56 -6.93 -11.65 8.32
N GLN A 57 -7.34 -12.92 8.29
CA GLN A 57 -6.71 -13.98 9.11
C GLN A 57 -5.20 -14.12 8.85
N LYS A 58 -4.73 -13.83 7.63
CA LYS A 58 -3.29 -13.83 7.32
C LYS A 58 -2.55 -12.77 8.12
N ALA A 59 -3.12 -11.58 8.27
CA ALA A 59 -2.55 -10.52 9.11
C ALA A 59 -2.61 -10.89 10.60
N LEU A 60 -3.72 -11.46 11.07
CA LEU A 60 -3.86 -11.87 12.48
C LEU A 60 -2.84 -12.96 12.87
N ASN A 61 -2.54 -13.89 11.97
CA ASN A 61 -1.53 -14.93 12.18
C ASN A 61 -0.08 -14.39 12.28
N LEU A 62 0.14 -13.10 11.97
CA LEU A 62 1.44 -12.43 12.10
C LEU A 62 1.57 -11.70 13.44
N LEU A 63 0.59 -11.77 14.33
CA LEU A 63 0.62 -11.13 15.64
C LEU A 63 0.93 -12.18 16.73
N ASP A 64 1.88 -11.87 17.62
CA ASP A 64 2.09 -12.66 18.83
C ASP A 64 1.00 -12.34 19.86
N LEU A 65 -0.07 -13.13 19.79
CA LEU A 65 -1.23 -13.04 20.68
C LEU A 65 -1.19 -14.11 21.78
N GLU A 66 -0.08 -14.84 21.95
CA GLU A 66 -0.02 -15.97 22.89
C GLU A 66 -0.32 -15.54 24.32
N LYS A 67 0.09 -14.32 24.70
CA LYS A 67 -0.14 -13.75 26.04
C LYS A 67 -1.54 -13.16 26.25
N ILE A 68 -2.38 -13.14 25.22
CA ILE A 68 -3.79 -12.74 25.33
C ILE A 68 -4.62 -14.01 25.60
N PRO A 69 -5.60 -13.99 26.55
CA PRO A 69 -6.47 -15.13 26.79
C PRO A 69 -7.24 -15.56 25.54
N GLU A 70 -7.31 -16.86 25.27
CA GLU A 70 -7.94 -17.40 24.05
C GLU A 70 -9.38 -16.91 23.85
N ALA A 71 -10.15 -16.79 24.94
CA ALA A 71 -11.52 -16.29 24.93
C ALA A 71 -11.66 -14.83 24.42
N GLU A 72 -10.59 -14.03 24.51
CA GLU A 72 -10.57 -12.62 24.12
C GLU A 72 -9.89 -12.40 22.76
N ARG A 73 -9.06 -13.35 22.30
CA ARG A 73 -8.24 -13.20 21.08
C ARG A 73 -9.09 -12.91 19.84
N SER A 74 -10.20 -13.61 19.65
CA SER A 74 -11.04 -13.45 18.45
C SER A 74 -11.70 -12.06 18.38
N VAL A 75 -11.95 -11.44 19.53
CA VAL A 75 -12.56 -10.11 19.64
C VAL A 75 -11.50 -9.03 19.50
N LEU A 76 -10.36 -9.16 20.17
CA LEU A 76 -9.33 -8.12 20.22
C LEU A 76 -8.38 -8.13 19.01
N ALA A 77 -8.13 -9.29 18.40
CA ALA A 77 -7.12 -9.39 17.34
C ALA A 77 -7.37 -8.47 16.13
N PRO A 78 -8.62 -8.31 15.62
CA PRO A 78 -8.91 -7.36 14.55
C PRO A 78 -8.58 -5.90 14.92
N ASP A 79 -8.95 -5.48 16.13
CA ASP A 79 -8.71 -4.10 16.61
C ASP A 79 -7.21 -3.85 16.82
N ILE A 80 -6.50 -4.84 17.36
CA ILE A 80 -5.04 -4.82 17.47
C ILE A 80 -4.40 -4.69 16.08
N ALA A 81 -4.86 -5.46 15.09
CA ALA A 81 -4.33 -5.40 13.74
C ALA A 81 -4.58 -4.03 13.09
N LEU A 82 -5.79 -3.49 13.24
CA LEU A 82 -6.14 -2.15 12.74
C LEU A 82 -5.30 -1.07 13.40
N GLY A 83 -5.12 -1.15 14.72
CA GLY A 83 -4.27 -0.24 15.49
C GLY A 83 -2.81 -0.29 15.06
N LEU A 84 -2.23 -1.50 14.94
CA LEU A 84 -0.87 -1.68 14.45
C LEU A 84 -0.70 -1.15 13.01
N PHE A 85 -1.69 -1.39 12.14
CA PHE A 85 -1.67 -0.85 10.78
C PHE A 85 -1.69 0.68 10.78
N LYS A 86 -2.53 1.31 11.62
CA LYS A 86 -2.54 2.78 11.79
C LYS A 86 -1.16 3.30 12.21
N VAL A 87 -0.53 2.65 13.19
CA VAL A 87 0.81 3.04 13.68
C VAL A 87 1.85 2.88 12.58
N LEU A 88 1.95 1.73 11.92
CA LEU A 88 2.91 1.50 10.83
C LEU A 88 2.68 2.47 9.67
N ASN A 89 1.42 2.73 9.32
CA ASN A 89 1.04 3.63 8.23
C ASN A 89 1.29 5.12 8.56
N SER A 90 1.58 5.47 9.81
CA SER A 90 2.02 6.83 10.17
C SER A 90 3.47 7.12 9.75
N PHE A 91 4.26 6.08 9.46
CA PHE A 91 5.66 6.19 9.04
C PHE A 91 5.82 6.00 7.53
N THR A 92 6.87 6.60 6.97
CA THR A 92 7.36 6.33 5.61
C THR A 92 8.70 5.60 5.70
N PHE A 93 8.76 4.36 5.24
CA PHE A 93 9.99 3.54 5.32
C PHE A 93 10.02 2.47 4.23
N ARG A 94 11.22 1.99 3.89
CA ARG A 94 11.42 0.98 2.85
C ARG A 94 11.36 -0.43 3.44
N ILE A 95 10.36 -1.22 3.05
CA ILE A 95 10.21 -2.60 3.54
C ILE A 95 11.41 -3.45 3.11
N ASP A 96 11.90 -3.24 1.89
CA ASP A 96 13.05 -3.98 1.34
C ASP A 96 14.37 -3.71 2.09
N SER A 97 14.44 -2.66 2.92
CA SER A 97 15.60 -2.40 3.78
C SER A 97 15.65 -3.30 5.02
N LEU A 98 14.54 -3.96 5.37
CA LEU A 98 14.47 -4.88 6.50
C LEU A 98 15.25 -6.17 6.18
N PRO A 99 15.92 -6.79 7.17
CA PRO A 99 16.71 -7.99 6.96
C PRO A 99 15.84 -9.22 6.65
N THR A 100 16.33 -10.10 5.78
CA THR A 100 15.72 -11.41 5.50
C THR A 100 16.31 -12.53 6.37
N ASP A 101 17.50 -12.32 6.93
CA ASP A 101 18.31 -13.32 7.63
C ASP A 101 18.72 -12.84 9.04
N ALA A 102 17.79 -12.19 9.74
CA ALA A 102 18.04 -11.66 11.07
C ALA A 102 18.53 -12.76 12.05
N LYS A 103 19.75 -12.59 12.56
CA LYS A 103 20.39 -13.53 13.52
C LYS A 103 19.80 -13.44 14.92
N SER A 104 19.33 -12.25 15.31
CA SER A 104 18.67 -12.02 16.59
C SER A 104 17.27 -12.65 16.58
N LYS A 105 16.79 -13.12 17.73
CA LYS A 105 15.41 -13.58 17.90
C LYS A 105 14.39 -12.43 17.91
N VAL A 106 14.84 -11.20 18.15
CA VAL A 106 13.98 -10.00 18.17
C VAL A 106 14.65 -8.93 17.33
N LEU A 107 13.88 -8.31 16.44
CA LEU A 107 14.28 -7.16 15.65
C LEU A 107 13.33 -6.01 15.93
N VAL A 108 13.85 -4.90 16.43
CA VAL A 108 13.14 -3.62 16.47
C VAL A 108 13.27 -2.97 15.10
N LEU A 109 12.15 -2.57 14.50
CA LEU A 109 12.12 -1.89 13.22
C LEU A 109 12.80 -0.52 13.35
N PRO A 110 13.56 -0.06 12.33
CA PRO A 110 14.28 1.20 12.38
C PRO A 110 13.37 2.41 12.10
N ILE A 111 12.21 2.47 12.77
CA ILE A 111 11.18 3.51 12.66
C ILE A 111 10.70 3.91 14.06
N GLY A 112 10.04 5.06 14.20
CA GLY A 112 9.39 5.45 15.46
C GLY A 112 10.30 5.87 16.62
N LYS A 113 11.62 5.59 16.55
CA LYS A 113 12.58 5.86 17.64
C LYS A 113 12.55 7.30 18.13
N THR A 114 12.42 8.28 17.22
CA THR A 114 12.35 9.71 17.56
C THR A 114 11.07 10.09 18.31
N GLN A 115 10.01 9.29 18.18
CA GLN A 115 8.72 9.46 18.86
C GLN A 115 8.59 8.57 20.10
N GLY A 116 9.64 7.80 20.46
CA GLY A 116 9.58 6.82 21.54
C GLY A 116 8.72 5.59 21.22
N ILE A 117 8.49 5.30 19.93
CA ILE A 117 7.73 4.14 19.47
C ILE A 117 8.71 3.01 19.11
N GLU A 118 8.53 1.84 19.72
CA GLU A 118 9.34 0.64 19.46
C GLU A 118 8.49 -0.50 18.89
N ILE A 119 8.45 -0.59 17.56
CA ILE A 119 7.79 -1.70 16.87
C ILE A 119 8.82 -2.81 16.65
N ALA A 120 8.54 -3.99 17.16
CA ALA A 120 9.41 -5.15 17.01
C ALA A 120 8.69 -6.36 16.42
N VAL A 121 9.48 -7.20 15.77
CA VAL A 121 9.11 -8.55 15.36
C VAL A 121 10.02 -9.56 16.08
N CYS A 122 9.45 -10.70 16.45
CA CYS A 122 10.14 -11.77 17.15
C CYS A 122 10.03 -13.09 16.38
N ARG A 123 11.03 -13.95 16.55
CA ARG A 123 11.05 -15.32 16.04
C ARG A 123 10.57 -16.26 17.13
N LEU A 124 9.42 -16.87 16.91
CA LEU A 124 8.84 -17.88 17.80
C LEU A 124 9.70 -19.15 17.86
N ILE A 125 9.41 -20.01 18.84
CA ILE A 125 10.01 -21.35 18.97
C ILE A 125 9.73 -22.21 17.71
N THR A 126 8.57 -22.00 17.08
CA THR A 126 8.20 -22.65 15.81
C THR A 126 9.07 -22.22 14.62
N GLY A 127 9.96 -21.24 14.81
CA GLY A 127 10.83 -20.68 13.78
C GLY A 127 10.18 -19.60 12.93
N LYS A 128 8.87 -19.36 13.08
CA LYS A 128 8.09 -18.32 12.39
C LYS A 128 8.30 -16.95 13.01
N TRP A 129 8.22 -15.91 12.18
CA TRP A 129 8.27 -14.52 12.64
C TRP A 129 6.87 -13.92 12.82
N GLN A 130 6.71 -13.10 13.86
CA GLN A 130 5.48 -12.37 14.19
C GLN A 130 5.82 -11.01 14.82
N PHE A 131 4.86 -10.09 14.89
CA PHE A 131 4.96 -8.87 15.68
C PHE A 131 5.00 -9.20 17.17
N ASP A 132 6.02 -8.69 17.86
CA ASP A 132 6.35 -9.00 19.24
C ASP A 132 5.28 -8.50 20.23
N HIS A 133 4.89 -9.35 21.18
CA HIS A 133 3.87 -8.96 22.14
C HIS A 133 4.30 -7.80 23.05
N ASP A 134 5.51 -7.89 23.63
CA ASP A 134 5.93 -7.02 24.74
C ASP A 134 6.28 -5.60 24.28
N LYS A 135 6.89 -5.47 23.09
CA LYS A 135 7.28 -4.19 22.51
C LYS A 135 6.21 -3.63 21.59
N THR A 136 5.53 -4.47 20.81
CA THR A 136 4.54 -4.02 19.83
C THR A 136 3.12 -4.11 20.38
N ILE A 137 2.59 -5.33 20.53
CA ILE A 137 1.14 -5.55 20.71
C ILE A 137 0.60 -4.84 21.95
N LYS A 138 1.27 -4.99 23.09
CA LYS A 138 0.87 -4.39 24.36
C LYS A 138 0.84 -2.85 24.34
N ASN A 139 1.62 -2.21 23.47
CA ASN A 139 1.80 -0.76 23.46
C ASN A 139 1.04 -0.05 22.33
N ILE A 140 0.23 -0.76 21.54
CA ILE A 140 -0.46 -0.20 20.36
C ILE A 140 -1.31 1.01 20.73
N GLU A 141 -2.11 0.95 21.80
CA GLU A 141 -2.96 2.07 22.22
C GLU A 141 -2.14 3.33 22.53
N ASN A 142 -1.06 3.18 23.29
CA ASN A 142 -0.13 4.28 23.58
C ASN A 142 0.53 4.82 22.30
N TYR A 143 0.91 3.94 21.37
CA TYR A 143 1.46 4.37 20.08
C TYR A 143 0.45 5.15 19.24
N ILE A 144 -0.83 4.75 19.27
CA ILE A 144 -1.93 5.48 18.62
C ILE A 144 -2.06 6.88 19.21
N GLU A 145 -2.02 7.04 20.52
CA GLU A 145 -2.07 8.37 21.15
C GLU A 145 -0.89 9.26 20.74
N ILE A 146 0.32 8.70 20.63
CA ILE A 146 1.51 9.44 20.20
C ILE A 146 1.35 9.95 18.76
N ILE A 147 0.88 9.09 17.84
CA ILE A 147 0.70 9.48 16.43
C ILE A 147 -0.45 10.48 16.26
N ASP A 148 -1.53 10.35 17.02
CA ASP A 148 -2.69 11.24 16.92
C ASP A 148 -2.34 12.64 17.43
N LYS A 149 -1.66 12.75 18.56
CA LYS A 149 -1.10 14.03 19.06
C LYS A 149 -0.13 14.67 18.06
N ALA A 150 0.69 13.86 17.39
CA ALA A 150 1.59 14.36 16.36
C ALA A 150 0.82 14.85 15.12
N ALA A 151 -0.28 14.20 14.75
CA ALA A 151 -1.13 14.61 13.63
C ALA A 151 -1.85 15.93 13.90
N GLU A 152 -2.44 16.09 15.10
CA GLU A 152 -3.11 17.33 15.53
C GLU A 152 -2.17 18.55 15.54
N SER A 153 -0.87 18.33 15.78
CA SER A 153 0.13 19.41 15.79
C SER A 153 0.52 19.90 14.38
N LYS A 154 0.20 19.14 13.33
CA LYS A 154 0.45 19.55 11.94
C LYS A 154 -0.72 20.44 11.50
N ILE A 155 -0.41 21.66 11.04
CA ILE A 155 -1.41 22.56 10.46
C ILE A 155 -2.03 21.85 9.25
N GLU A 156 -3.26 21.36 9.39
CA GLU A 156 -4.02 20.84 8.27
C GLU A 156 -4.36 21.99 7.33
N ASP A 157 -3.87 21.92 6.09
CA ASP A 157 -4.42 22.70 5.00
C ASP A 157 -5.81 22.13 4.68
N THR A 158 -6.82 22.63 5.38
CA THR A 158 -8.23 22.18 5.27
C THR A 158 -8.85 22.44 3.90
N THR A 159 -8.09 23.05 2.97
CA THR A 159 -8.51 23.26 1.58
C THR A 159 -8.28 22.04 0.68
N ILE A 160 -7.53 21.03 1.15
CA ILE A 160 -7.23 19.81 0.41
C ILE A 160 -8.22 18.72 0.84
N ASP A 161 -8.90 18.11 -0.14
CA ASP A 161 -9.71 16.91 0.09
C ASP A 161 -8.82 15.82 0.71
N SER A 162 -9.26 15.25 1.83
CA SER A 162 -8.52 14.22 2.57
C SER A 162 -8.16 13.01 1.70
N VAL A 163 -8.92 12.77 0.63
CA VAL A 163 -8.69 11.70 -0.34
C VAL A 163 -7.44 11.94 -1.21
N PHE A 164 -7.04 13.20 -1.44
CA PHE A 164 -5.83 13.58 -2.18
C PHE A 164 -4.76 14.18 -1.25
N TYR A 165 -4.88 13.92 0.06
CA TYR A 165 -4.06 14.57 1.07
C TYR A 165 -2.56 14.36 0.84
N SER A 166 -2.13 13.15 0.47
CA SER A 166 -0.71 12.81 0.30
C SER A 166 -0.44 12.00 -0.98
N PRO A 167 0.83 11.89 -1.44
CA PRO A 167 1.21 10.98 -2.51
C PRO A 167 0.76 9.54 -2.25
N ARG A 168 0.85 9.09 -0.98
CA ARG A 168 0.37 7.77 -0.56
C ARG A 168 -1.13 7.61 -0.78
N GLU A 169 -1.93 8.54 -0.28
CA GLU A 169 -3.40 8.46 -0.40
C GLU A 169 -3.87 8.57 -1.84
N THR A 170 -3.23 9.42 -2.65
CA THR A 170 -3.51 9.55 -4.08
C THR A 170 -3.25 8.23 -4.81
N MET A 171 -2.11 7.57 -4.55
CA MET A 171 -1.80 6.28 -5.17
C MET A 171 -2.69 5.15 -4.63
N ARG A 172 -3.08 5.19 -3.35
CA ARG A 172 -4.04 4.26 -2.75
C ARG A 172 -5.38 4.35 -3.46
N LEU A 173 -5.93 5.55 -3.63
CA LEU A 173 -7.17 5.77 -4.36
C LEU A 173 -7.08 5.24 -5.78
N PHE A 174 -6.00 5.58 -6.49
CA PHE A 174 -5.78 5.12 -7.87
C PHE A 174 -5.83 3.58 -7.96
N PHE A 175 -5.08 2.87 -7.13
CA PHE A 175 -5.06 1.41 -7.17
C PHE A 175 -6.39 0.77 -6.75
N LEU A 176 -7.03 1.30 -5.71
CA LEU A 176 -8.35 0.80 -5.29
C LEU A 176 -9.39 0.96 -6.40
N ALA A 177 -9.37 2.10 -7.08
CA ALA A 177 -10.27 2.39 -8.18
C ALA A 177 -10.00 1.53 -9.41
N MET A 178 -8.73 1.35 -9.79
CA MET A 178 -8.32 0.56 -10.95
C MET A 178 -8.45 -0.96 -10.75
N ASN A 179 -8.46 -1.43 -9.51
CA ASN A 179 -8.65 -2.85 -9.19
C ASN A 179 -10.12 -3.19 -8.84
N ALA A 180 -11.02 -2.21 -8.83
CA ALA A 180 -12.43 -2.42 -8.56
C ALA A 180 -13.13 -3.21 -9.68
N GLU A 181 -14.09 -4.06 -9.31
CA GLU A 181 -14.81 -4.89 -10.28
C GLU A 181 -15.51 -4.05 -11.35
N LYS A 182 -15.41 -4.52 -12.60
CA LYS A 182 -16.08 -3.94 -13.78
C LYS A 182 -15.85 -2.42 -13.94
N ASN A 183 -14.69 -1.92 -13.49
CA ASN A 183 -14.36 -0.49 -13.53
C ASN A 183 -15.38 0.41 -12.80
N SER A 184 -16.09 -0.14 -11.81
CA SER A 184 -17.14 0.57 -11.04
C SER A 184 -16.67 1.87 -10.38
N ARG A 185 -15.37 1.98 -10.09
CA ARG A 185 -14.75 3.14 -9.43
C ARG A 185 -13.83 3.94 -10.35
N ILE A 186 -13.92 3.77 -11.68
CA ILE A 186 -13.00 4.40 -12.63
C ILE A 186 -12.94 5.93 -12.50
N GLY A 187 -14.04 6.58 -12.11
CA GLY A 187 -14.06 8.03 -11.89
C GLY A 187 -13.11 8.49 -10.78
N GLU A 188 -12.92 7.69 -9.74
CA GLU A 188 -11.96 7.99 -8.68
C GLU A 188 -10.53 7.89 -9.20
N ALA A 189 -10.21 6.88 -10.02
CA ALA A 189 -8.90 6.79 -10.66
C ALA A 189 -8.62 8.00 -11.57
N VAL A 190 -9.62 8.42 -12.35
CA VAL A 190 -9.52 9.61 -13.21
C VAL A 190 -9.25 10.87 -12.38
N ALA A 191 -9.88 10.99 -11.20
CA ALA A 191 -9.69 12.14 -10.34
C ALA A 191 -8.27 12.27 -9.76
N THR A 192 -7.48 11.19 -9.74
CA THR A 192 -6.07 11.22 -9.33
C THR A 192 -5.10 11.74 -10.40
N LEU A 193 -5.59 11.96 -11.64
CA LEU A 193 -4.75 12.36 -12.77
C LEU A 193 -4.82 13.87 -13.01
N ASP A 194 -3.66 14.49 -13.27
CA ASP A 194 -3.65 15.82 -13.84
C ASP A 194 -4.05 15.76 -15.33
N LEU A 195 -5.27 16.23 -15.61
CA LEU A 195 -5.85 16.32 -16.94
C LEU A 195 -6.09 17.78 -17.34
N SER A 196 -5.44 18.73 -16.68
CA SER A 196 -5.59 20.18 -16.91
C SER A 196 -5.35 20.58 -18.36
N MET A 197 -4.44 19.87 -19.05
CA MET A 197 -4.13 20.09 -20.46
C MET A 197 -5.26 19.75 -21.45
N PHE A 198 -6.30 19.03 -21.02
CA PHE A 198 -7.45 18.68 -21.85
C PHE A 198 -8.65 19.59 -21.57
N GLU A 199 -9.54 19.76 -22.55
CA GLU A 199 -10.79 20.49 -22.35
C GLU A 199 -11.74 19.75 -21.40
N LYS A 200 -12.44 20.50 -20.53
CA LYS A 200 -13.30 19.93 -19.48
C LYS A 200 -14.33 18.91 -20.00
N ALA A 201 -14.88 19.15 -21.20
CA ALA A 201 -15.89 18.30 -21.81
C ALA A 201 -15.39 16.88 -22.15
N VAL A 202 -14.08 16.72 -22.39
CA VAL A 202 -13.48 15.43 -22.81
C VAL A 202 -12.58 14.80 -21.75
N ARG A 203 -12.28 15.51 -20.65
CA ARG A 203 -11.37 15.05 -19.59
C ARG A 203 -11.75 13.68 -19.04
N PHE A 204 -13.03 13.41 -18.81
CA PHE A 204 -13.44 12.14 -18.23
C PHE A 204 -13.14 10.96 -19.17
N GLU A 205 -13.54 11.07 -20.44
CA GLU A 205 -13.33 10.01 -21.43
C GLU A 205 -11.84 9.74 -21.68
N ILE A 206 -11.05 10.81 -21.86
CA ILE A 206 -9.59 10.71 -22.00
C ILE A 206 -8.97 10.15 -20.72
N GLY A 207 -9.45 10.60 -19.57
CA GLY A 207 -8.97 10.17 -18.26
C GLY A 207 -9.08 8.68 -18.05
N LYS A 208 -10.20 8.05 -18.46
CA LYS A 208 -10.37 6.59 -18.35
C LYS A 208 -9.28 5.83 -19.11
N GLU A 209 -9.00 6.26 -20.34
CA GLU A 209 -7.95 5.66 -21.16
C GLU A 209 -6.56 5.87 -20.52
N ARG A 210 -6.27 7.09 -20.04
CA ARG A 210 -4.99 7.42 -19.39
C ARG A 210 -4.78 6.65 -18.09
N ALA A 211 -5.82 6.47 -17.28
CA ALA A 211 -5.77 5.68 -16.06
C ALA A 211 -5.45 4.20 -16.38
N ALA A 212 -6.11 3.62 -17.38
CA ALA A 212 -5.83 2.25 -17.83
C ALA A 212 -4.39 2.09 -18.35
N MET A 213 -3.90 3.06 -19.13
CA MET A 213 -2.50 3.07 -19.61
C MET A 213 -1.51 3.18 -18.45
N LEU A 214 -1.74 4.08 -17.50
CA LEU A 214 -0.89 4.24 -16.32
C LEU A 214 -0.84 2.94 -15.51
N LYS A 215 -1.99 2.31 -15.25
CA LYS A 215 -2.06 1.03 -14.55
C LYS A 215 -1.26 -0.05 -15.27
N ALA A 216 -1.38 -0.16 -16.59
CA ALA A 216 -0.62 -1.12 -17.38
C ALA A 216 0.90 -0.90 -17.32
N VAL A 217 1.36 0.36 -17.26
CA VAL A 217 2.78 0.68 -17.07
C VAL A 217 3.24 0.30 -15.66
N LEU A 218 2.48 0.67 -14.62
CA LEU A 218 2.82 0.35 -13.24
C LEU A 218 2.88 -1.17 -13.02
N ASP A 219 1.86 -1.90 -13.47
CA ASP A 219 1.81 -3.37 -13.36
C ASP A 219 2.99 -4.07 -14.03
N ARG A 220 3.54 -3.48 -15.10
CA ARG A 220 4.67 -4.04 -15.84
C ARG A 220 6.02 -3.69 -15.23
N TYR A 221 6.19 -2.46 -14.75
CA TYR A 221 7.52 -1.92 -14.44
C TYR A 221 7.77 -1.69 -12.96
N LYS A 222 6.72 -1.56 -12.13
CA LYS A 222 6.89 -1.13 -10.75
C LYS A 222 5.77 -1.62 -9.85
N TYR A 223 6.10 -2.55 -8.97
CA TYR A 223 5.33 -2.77 -7.76
C TYR A 223 5.58 -1.63 -6.76
N ILE A 224 4.52 -1.02 -6.24
CA ILE A 224 4.60 0.11 -5.30
C ILE A 224 4.05 -0.34 -3.95
N GLU A 225 4.94 -0.37 -2.95
CA GLU A 225 4.56 -0.49 -1.55
C GLU A 225 4.09 0.89 -1.06
N LEU A 226 2.80 1.04 -0.74
CA LEU A 226 2.22 2.36 -0.38
C LEU A 226 2.94 3.01 0.81
N VAL A 227 3.43 2.21 1.76
CA VAL A 227 4.17 2.70 2.93
C VAL A 227 5.50 3.37 2.59
N GLU A 228 6.05 3.12 1.40
CA GLU A 228 7.25 3.80 0.92
C GLU A 228 6.97 5.20 0.38
N LEU A 229 5.70 5.52 0.11
CA LEU A 229 5.30 6.84 -0.35
C LEU A 229 5.14 7.80 0.84
N PRO A 230 5.57 9.06 0.71
CA PRO A 230 5.31 10.09 1.71
C PRO A 230 3.83 10.16 2.07
N ASN A 231 3.55 10.29 3.36
CA ASN A 231 2.19 10.40 3.90
C ASN A 231 1.84 11.83 4.34
N GLU A 232 2.73 12.77 4.08
CA GLU A 232 2.54 14.20 4.30
C GLU A 232 1.92 14.87 3.07
N SER A 233 1.11 15.91 3.31
CA SER A 233 0.49 16.69 2.24
C SER A 233 1.38 17.71 1.58
N GLN A 234 2.48 18.08 2.24
CA GLN A 234 3.49 18.98 1.73
C GLN A 234 4.79 18.21 1.51
N GLY A 235 5.43 18.44 0.37
CA GLY A 235 6.66 17.75 0.03
C GLY A 235 7.11 18.04 -1.40
N ALA A 236 8.33 17.63 -1.69
CA ALA A 236 8.83 17.63 -3.07
C ALA A 236 8.06 16.60 -3.92
N PRO A 237 7.98 16.82 -5.25
CA PRO A 237 7.43 15.82 -6.17
C PRO A 237 8.07 14.44 -5.98
N VAL A 238 7.25 13.40 -5.96
CA VAL A 238 7.68 12.02 -5.80
C VAL A 238 7.78 11.36 -7.16
N VAL A 239 9.00 11.00 -7.57
CA VAL A 239 9.23 10.30 -8.83
C VAL A 239 9.06 8.80 -8.62
N ILE A 240 8.02 8.23 -9.22
CA ILE A 240 7.66 6.81 -9.12
C ILE A 240 8.47 5.95 -10.09
N LEU A 241 8.63 6.44 -11.31
CA LEU A 241 9.32 5.73 -12.38
C LEU A 241 10.07 6.74 -13.25
N THR A 242 11.33 6.43 -13.58
CA THR A 242 12.11 7.13 -14.60
C THR A 242 12.47 6.15 -15.70
N HIS A 243 12.18 6.51 -16.94
CA HIS A 243 12.49 5.73 -18.13
C HIS A 243 12.94 6.67 -19.26
N SER A 244 13.62 6.14 -20.28
CA SER A 244 14.08 6.95 -21.43
C SER A 244 12.93 7.64 -22.17
N ALA A 245 11.74 7.04 -22.15
CA ALA A 245 10.53 7.57 -22.78
C ALA A 245 9.77 8.58 -21.90
N GLY A 246 10.14 8.77 -20.63
CA GLY A 246 9.44 9.68 -19.72
C GLY A 246 9.49 9.25 -18.26
N ARG A 247 8.75 9.98 -17.42
CA ARG A 247 8.68 9.75 -15.97
C ARG A 247 7.23 9.76 -15.47
N ILE A 248 6.98 9.01 -14.40
CA ILE A 248 5.74 9.07 -13.62
C ILE A 248 6.06 9.81 -12.32
N VAL A 249 5.33 10.88 -12.05
CA VAL A 249 5.56 11.77 -10.90
C VAL A 249 4.23 12.00 -10.18
N LEU A 250 4.26 11.95 -8.85
CA LEU A 250 3.19 12.45 -7.99
C LEU A 250 3.60 13.84 -7.50
N GLU A 251 2.82 14.85 -7.86
CA GLU A 251 3.04 16.22 -7.43
C GLU A 251 1.72 16.93 -7.13
N LYS A 252 1.79 17.94 -6.26
CA LYS A 252 0.64 18.79 -5.95
C LYS A 252 0.34 19.64 -7.19
N VAL A 253 -0.79 19.38 -7.83
CA VAL A 253 -1.29 20.22 -8.92
C VAL A 253 -1.75 21.55 -8.31
N LYS A 254 -1.21 22.66 -8.81
CA LYS A 254 -1.70 23.99 -8.43
C LYS A 254 -3.00 24.22 -9.20
N ASN A 255 -4.12 24.34 -8.49
CA ASN A 255 -5.36 24.87 -9.05
C ASN A 255 -5.24 26.36 -9.35
#